data_AF-A0A5C7THG2-F1
#
_entry.id   AF-A0A5C7THG2-F1
#
_cell.length_a   1.000
_cell.length_b   1.000
_cell.length_c   1.000
_cell.angle_alpha   90.00
_cell.angle_beta   90.00
_cell.angle_gamma   90.00
#
_symmetry.space_group_name_H-M   'P 1'
#
loop_
_entity.id
_entity.type
_entity.pdbx_description
1 polymer ?
#
loop_
_entity_poly.entity_id
_entity_poly.type
_entity_poly.pdbx_seq_one_letter_code
_entity_poly.pdbx_strand_id
1 'polypeptide(L)'
;MMRYLAMDSVMRLMRFIGLTTVLTVLGLLPALAFAASGNQYQVRLKNGDLLSGELKSSLATELVLFTAYAGTVKIKRTEVQALSPLRTAATGSATESPTQITTAPATAIAATSKATETAAPAAETIKPWSLQLDLSAATRAGKEQAKNYSLTERFEYRVGDWRSQFDAHYDYETKEAARKTHKYELNPGLDYFYSPQLFWRVNAGNSYNYLASDYKNVDINSGPGYAVWQQGPTRLDLVLLVGRKQAYFREDETFRLLPDFASPLGYNTASLAWDFSHKWPGTLLEVYSEGNWLELLSQPLSIFDFARELNMETGLRYALTDQIRISWSWQYDRTELTLLLPKMPRTSLDLFDSKQKISIGAAF
;
A
#
# COMPACT_ATOMS: atom_id res chain seq x y z
N MET A 1 -6.78 -46.24 -30.65
CA MET A 1 -7.82 -45.29 -30.19
C MET A 1 -7.80 -45.10 -28.66
N MET A 2 -6.61 -45.02 -28.04
CA MET A 2 -6.49 -45.04 -26.57
C MET A 2 -5.36 -44.15 -26.03
N ARG A 3 -4.87 -43.20 -26.85
CA ARG A 3 -3.86 -42.20 -26.46
C ARG A 3 -4.37 -40.76 -26.42
N TYR A 4 -5.61 -40.51 -26.87
CA TYR A 4 -6.20 -39.16 -26.90
C TYR A 4 -7.02 -38.79 -25.65
N LEU A 5 -7.34 -39.75 -24.77
CA LEU A 5 -8.14 -39.51 -23.56
C LEU A 5 -7.32 -39.07 -22.34
N ALA A 6 -6.00 -39.29 -22.31
CA ALA A 6 -5.17 -38.92 -21.16
C ALA A 6 -4.76 -37.44 -21.14
N MET A 7 -4.73 -36.77 -22.29
CA MET A 7 -4.24 -35.39 -22.40
C MET A 7 -5.31 -34.36 -22.00
N ASP A 8 -6.58 -34.73 -22.08
CA ASP A 8 -7.72 -33.86 -21.73
C ASP A 8 -7.97 -33.82 -20.20
N SER A 9 -7.70 -34.93 -19.51
CA SER A 9 -7.79 -35.02 -18.04
C SER A 9 -6.71 -34.21 -17.32
N VAL A 10 -5.49 -34.16 -17.87
CA VAL A 10 -4.37 -33.35 -17.31
C VAL A 10 -4.62 -31.85 -17.50
N MET A 11 -5.21 -31.45 -18.64
CA MET A 11 -5.56 -30.04 -18.90
C MET A 11 -6.74 -29.55 -18.04
N ARG A 12 -7.72 -30.42 -17.76
CA ARG A 12 -8.80 -30.12 -16.80
C ARG A 12 -8.30 -30.05 -15.35
N LEU A 13 -7.33 -30.87 -14.96
CA LEU A 13 -6.74 -30.84 -13.62
C LEU A 13 -5.91 -29.56 -13.39
N MET A 14 -5.16 -29.09 -14.40
CA MET A 14 -4.39 -27.84 -14.31
C MET A 14 -5.27 -26.58 -14.27
N ARG A 15 -6.45 -26.59 -14.90
CA ARG A 15 -7.44 -25.49 -14.77
C ARG A 15 -8.07 -25.41 -13.38
N PHE A 16 -8.23 -26.54 -12.69
CA PHE A 16 -8.75 -26.57 -11.32
C PHE A 16 -7.70 -26.20 -10.26
N ILE A 17 -6.43 -26.54 -10.47
CA ILE A 17 -5.33 -26.19 -9.56
C ILE A 17 -5.01 -24.68 -9.63
N GLY A 18 -5.09 -24.06 -10.82
CA GLY A 18 -4.94 -22.61 -10.96
C GLY A 18 -6.04 -21.80 -10.27
N LEU A 19 -7.29 -22.30 -10.30
CA LEU A 19 -8.44 -21.60 -9.72
C LEU A 19 -8.55 -21.77 -8.19
N THR A 20 -8.12 -22.92 -7.66
CA THR A 20 -8.09 -23.16 -6.20
C THR A 20 -6.98 -22.38 -5.50
N THR A 21 -5.83 -22.19 -6.15
CA THR A 21 -4.72 -21.40 -5.59
C THR A 21 -5.07 -19.91 -5.47
N VAL A 22 -5.81 -19.35 -6.45
CA VAL A 22 -6.30 -17.95 -6.41
C VAL A 22 -7.31 -17.75 -5.28
N LEU A 23 -8.16 -18.74 -5.00
CA LEU A 23 -9.18 -18.62 -3.95
C LEU A 23 -8.63 -18.84 -2.53
N THR A 24 -7.58 -19.64 -2.36
CA THR A 24 -6.91 -19.81 -1.05
C THR A 24 -6.03 -18.62 -0.66
N VAL A 25 -5.45 -17.90 -1.63
CA VAL A 25 -4.66 -16.68 -1.35
C VAL A 25 -5.58 -15.51 -0.97
N LEU A 26 -6.79 -15.46 -1.54
CA LEU A 26 -7.81 -14.45 -1.20
C LEU A 26 -8.39 -14.60 0.22
N GLY A 27 -8.28 -15.79 0.82
CA GLY A 27 -8.82 -16.07 2.16
C GLY A 27 -7.83 -15.94 3.32
N LEU A 28 -6.52 -15.96 3.07
CA LEU A 28 -5.50 -16.01 4.13
C LEU A 28 -4.70 -14.71 4.35
N LEU A 29 -4.78 -13.74 3.45
CA LEU A 29 -4.08 -12.47 3.58
C LEU A 29 -4.68 -11.42 4.53
N PRO A 30 -5.99 -11.41 4.88
CA PRO A 30 -6.45 -10.50 5.93
C PRO A 30 -6.03 -10.97 7.33
N ALA A 31 -5.61 -12.23 7.52
CA ALA A 31 -5.31 -12.78 8.85
C ALA A 31 -4.06 -12.19 9.52
N LEU A 32 -3.09 -11.64 8.77
CA LEU A 32 -1.90 -11.00 9.36
C LEU A 32 -2.08 -9.52 9.72
N ALA A 33 -3.19 -8.87 9.32
CA ALA A 33 -3.54 -7.52 9.78
C ALA A 33 -4.45 -7.52 11.03
N PHE A 34 -4.97 -8.68 11.45
CA PHE A 34 -5.84 -8.83 12.62
C PHE A 34 -5.11 -9.17 13.93
N ALA A 35 -3.78 -9.03 13.97
CA ALA A 35 -3.03 -9.17 15.21
C ALA A 35 -3.19 -7.92 16.10
N ALA A 36 -4.32 -7.88 16.82
CA ALA A 36 -4.54 -7.25 18.13
C ALA A 36 -3.93 -5.87 18.39
N SER A 37 -4.56 -4.81 17.89
CA SER A 37 -4.64 -3.55 18.63
C SER A 37 -5.96 -3.51 19.38
N GLY A 38 -5.95 -3.90 20.66
CA GLY A 38 -7.08 -3.61 21.54
C GLY A 38 -7.25 -2.09 21.61
N ASN A 39 -8.35 -1.57 21.07
CA ASN A 39 -8.72 -0.16 21.10
C ASN A 39 -9.09 0.28 22.53
N GLN A 40 -8.12 0.24 23.46
CA GLN A 40 -8.31 0.71 24.82
C GLN A 40 -8.17 2.24 24.87
N TYR A 41 -9.10 2.88 25.56
CA TYR A 41 -9.14 4.32 25.77
C TYR A 41 -9.33 4.63 27.24
N GLN A 42 -8.68 5.70 27.70
CA GLN A 42 -8.92 6.34 28.97
C GLN A 42 -9.82 7.55 28.76
N VAL A 43 -10.94 7.59 29.48
CA VAL A 43 -11.92 8.68 29.49
C VAL A 43 -11.80 9.40 30.83
N ARG A 44 -11.45 10.68 30.80
CA ARG A 44 -11.50 11.55 31.98
C ARG A 44 -12.81 12.32 31.96
N LEU A 45 -13.59 12.22 33.03
CA LEU A 45 -14.84 12.94 33.21
C LEU A 45 -14.63 14.27 33.94
N LYS A 46 -15.56 15.21 33.75
CA LYS A 46 -15.50 16.55 34.36
C LYS A 46 -15.62 16.51 35.89
N ASN A 47 -16.28 15.50 36.43
CA ASN A 47 -16.34 15.25 37.88
C ASN A 47 -15.03 14.68 38.44
N GLY A 48 -14.02 14.43 37.60
CA GLY A 48 -12.72 13.90 37.99
C GLY A 48 -12.59 12.38 37.83
N ASP A 49 -13.67 11.67 37.48
CA ASP A 49 -13.64 10.22 37.32
C ASP A 49 -12.79 9.80 36.12
N LEU A 50 -12.12 8.67 36.26
CA LEU A 50 -11.27 8.09 35.24
C LEU A 50 -11.79 6.70 34.88
N LEU A 51 -12.22 6.54 33.65
CA LEU A 51 -12.73 5.27 33.12
C LEU A 51 -11.77 4.74 32.07
N SER A 52 -11.56 3.44 32.04
CA SER A 52 -10.72 2.78 31.03
C SER A 52 -11.47 1.60 30.43
N GLY A 53 -11.39 1.45 29.12
CA GLY A 53 -12.13 0.41 28.42
C GLY A 53 -12.00 0.49 26.92
N GLU A 54 -12.65 -0.44 26.23
CA GLU A 54 -12.67 -0.48 24.78
C GLU A 54 -13.70 0.52 24.24
N LEU A 55 -13.28 1.45 23.37
CA LEU A 55 -14.19 2.43 22.79
C LEU A 55 -15.06 1.76 21.73
N LYS A 56 -16.36 1.62 22.00
CA LYS A 56 -17.32 1.03 21.05
C LYS A 56 -17.96 2.08 20.14
N SER A 57 -18.18 3.30 20.65
CA SER A 57 -18.71 4.42 19.88
C SER A 57 -18.41 5.77 20.56
N SER A 58 -18.18 6.82 19.77
CA SER A 58 -18.02 8.19 20.26
C SER A 58 -18.89 9.13 19.42
N LEU A 59 -20.13 9.37 19.88
CA LEU A 59 -21.08 10.30 19.26
C LEU A 59 -21.00 11.67 19.93
N ALA A 60 -21.62 12.68 19.30
CA ALA A 60 -21.65 14.05 19.82
C ALA A 60 -22.45 14.18 21.14
N THR A 61 -23.40 13.27 21.39
CA THR A 61 -24.25 13.27 22.58
C THR A 61 -23.83 12.23 23.61
N GLU A 62 -23.28 11.09 23.17
CA GLU A 62 -22.97 9.94 24.00
C GLU A 62 -21.67 9.25 23.60
N LEU A 63 -20.92 8.79 24.58
CA LEU A 63 -19.73 7.95 24.43
C LEU A 63 -20.04 6.58 25.04
N VAL A 64 -19.78 5.51 24.27
CA VAL A 64 -20.04 4.13 24.68
C VAL A 64 -18.70 3.42 24.87
N LEU A 65 -18.42 3.09 26.13
CA LEU A 65 -17.19 2.42 26.55
C LEU A 65 -17.53 1.03 27.08
N PHE A 66 -16.85 -0.01 26.60
CA PHE A 66 -16.93 -1.32 27.21
C PHE A 66 -15.82 -1.47 28.26
N THR A 67 -16.22 -1.64 29.53
CA THR A 67 -15.31 -1.88 30.64
C THR A 67 -15.36 -3.34 31.06
N ALA A 68 -14.23 -3.92 31.45
CA ALA A 68 -14.19 -5.33 31.86
C ALA A 68 -14.97 -5.60 33.17
N TYR A 69 -15.14 -4.58 34.02
CA TYR A 69 -15.74 -4.71 35.35
C TYR A 69 -17.22 -4.32 35.40
N ALA A 70 -17.69 -3.43 34.52
CA ALA A 70 -19.08 -2.94 34.52
C ALA A 70 -19.78 -3.15 33.17
N GLY A 71 -19.13 -3.81 32.21
CA GLY A 71 -19.68 -4.01 30.87
C GLY A 71 -19.81 -2.69 30.10
N THR A 72 -20.88 -2.55 29.33
CA THR A 72 -21.12 -1.37 28.49
C THR A 72 -21.59 -0.17 29.30
N VAL A 73 -20.74 0.84 29.41
CA VAL A 73 -21.00 2.11 30.09
C VAL A 73 -21.31 3.18 29.04
N LYS A 74 -22.49 3.79 29.14
CA LYS A 74 -22.89 4.95 28.34
C LYS A 74 -22.65 6.22 29.12
N ILE A 75 -21.92 7.15 28.53
CA ILE A 75 -21.48 8.39 29.15
C ILE A 75 -22.00 9.54 28.29
N LYS A 76 -22.67 10.53 28.88
CA LYS A 76 -23.04 11.75 28.14
C LYS A 76 -21.78 12.49 27.72
N ARG A 77 -21.68 12.90 26.45
CA ARG A 77 -20.48 13.59 25.92
C ARG A 77 -20.19 14.89 26.66
N THR A 78 -21.23 15.55 27.20
CA THR A 78 -21.12 16.76 28.03
C THR A 78 -20.30 16.54 29.29
N GLU A 79 -20.21 15.31 29.79
CA GLU A 79 -19.47 14.95 31.01
C GLU A 79 -18.02 14.53 30.71
N VAL A 80 -17.64 14.34 29.44
CA VAL A 80 -16.28 13.93 29.07
C VAL A 80 -15.38 15.16 28.98
N GLN A 81 -14.33 15.17 29.79
CA GLN A 81 -13.27 16.18 29.79
C GLN A 81 -12.18 15.87 28.76
N ALA A 82 -11.71 14.62 28.72
CA ALA A 82 -10.66 14.19 27.78
C ALA A 82 -10.83 12.71 27.41
N LEU A 83 -10.39 12.36 26.20
CA LEU A 83 -10.34 11.00 25.69
C LEU A 83 -8.93 10.73 25.16
N SER A 84 -8.26 9.71 25.68
CA SER A 84 -6.88 9.39 25.31
C SER A 84 -6.72 7.89 25.03
N PRO A 85 -6.04 7.49 23.94
CA PRO A 85 -5.79 6.07 23.68
C PRO A 85 -4.80 5.51 24.71
N LEU A 86 -5.15 4.37 25.33
CA LEU A 86 -4.26 3.59 26.19
C LEU A 86 -3.42 2.67 25.31
N ARG A 87 -2.11 2.97 25.21
CA ARG A 87 -1.15 2.08 24.58
C ARG A 87 -0.97 0.84 25.48
N THR A 88 -1.26 -0.35 24.97
CA THR A 88 -0.77 -1.57 25.59
C THR A 88 0.73 -1.64 25.32
N ALA A 89 1.53 -1.22 26.30
CA ALA A 89 2.96 -1.42 26.26
C ALA A 89 3.23 -2.93 26.31
N ALA A 90 3.94 -3.44 25.30
CA ALA A 90 4.64 -4.71 25.44
C ALA A 90 5.64 -4.57 26.60
N THR A 91 5.58 -5.54 27.49
CA THR A 91 6.27 -5.69 28.78
C THR A 91 7.74 -5.25 28.80
N GLY A 92 8.14 -4.51 29.85
CA GLY A 92 9.54 -4.24 30.17
C GLY A 92 9.79 -3.23 31.32
N SER A 93 9.67 -3.73 32.55
CA SER A 93 10.38 -3.32 33.79
C SER A 93 10.18 -1.92 34.42
N ALA A 94 9.73 -1.98 35.68
CA ALA A 94 9.63 -0.88 36.63
C ALA A 94 10.99 -0.40 37.16
N THR A 95 11.11 0.90 37.47
CA THR A 95 11.78 1.42 38.69
C THR A 95 11.18 2.80 39.03
N GLU A 96 10.99 3.01 40.34
CA GLU A 96 10.20 4.02 41.06
C GLU A 96 10.77 5.46 40.99
N SER A 97 9.91 6.49 40.80
CA SER A 97 9.42 7.52 41.79
C SER A 97 10.43 8.61 42.23
N PRO A 98 10.01 9.71 42.90
CA PRO A 98 8.94 10.70 42.64
C PRO A 98 9.52 12.17 42.70
N THR A 99 8.71 13.24 42.52
CA THR A 99 8.75 14.52 43.31
C THR A 99 7.78 15.62 42.79
N GLN A 100 6.83 15.96 43.66
CA GLN A 100 6.17 17.26 43.99
C GLN A 100 5.56 18.21 42.93
N ILE A 101 4.22 18.27 42.97
CA ILE A 101 3.34 19.40 43.34
C ILE A 101 3.97 20.82 43.34
N THR A 102 3.38 21.74 42.56
CA THR A 102 3.15 23.14 42.97
C THR A 102 1.86 23.68 42.35
N THR A 103 1.09 24.39 43.18
CA THR A 103 -0.27 24.90 42.97
C THR A 103 -0.32 26.37 42.53
N ALA A 104 -1.35 26.69 41.71
CA ALA A 104 -2.21 27.91 41.70
C ALA A 104 -1.73 29.22 41.01
N PRO A 105 -2.64 30.16 40.61
CA PRO A 105 -4.06 30.05 40.22
C PRO A 105 -4.49 30.83 38.94
N ALA A 106 -5.80 30.80 38.70
CA ALA A 106 -6.65 31.30 37.62
C ALA A 106 -6.46 32.73 37.06
N THR A 107 -6.93 32.94 35.82
CA THR A 107 -7.78 34.08 35.45
C THR A 107 -8.73 33.69 34.32
N ALA A 108 -10.03 33.84 34.58
CA ALA A 108 -11.12 33.69 33.64
C ALA A 108 -11.37 35.01 32.89
N ILE A 109 -11.68 34.94 31.60
CA ILE A 109 -12.50 35.96 30.92
C ILE A 109 -13.50 35.24 30.02
N ALA A 110 -14.77 35.41 30.38
CA ALA A 110 -15.92 35.01 29.59
C ALA A 110 -16.11 35.99 28.43
N ALA A 111 -16.40 35.48 27.24
CA ALA A 111 -17.02 36.24 26.17
C ALA A 111 -18.12 35.40 25.52
N THR A 112 -19.34 35.83 25.79
CA THR A 112 -20.60 35.38 25.21
C THR A 112 -20.64 35.68 23.72
N SER A 113 -20.89 34.67 22.87
CA SER A 113 -21.43 34.90 21.53
C SER A 113 -22.41 33.80 21.14
N LYS A 114 -23.66 34.22 21.09
CA LYS A 114 -24.85 33.53 20.60
C LYS A 114 -24.74 33.42 19.06
N ALA A 115 -24.73 32.22 18.49
CA ALA A 115 -24.92 32.02 17.06
C ALA A 115 -25.54 30.63 16.79
N THR A 116 -26.82 30.68 16.46
CA THR A 116 -27.53 29.95 15.39
C THR A 116 -27.23 28.46 15.19
N GLU A 117 -28.27 27.65 15.42
CA GLU A 117 -28.46 26.31 14.89
C GLU A 117 -28.10 26.27 13.40
N THR A 118 -26.95 25.68 13.07
CA THR A 118 -26.71 25.11 11.76
C THR A 118 -26.63 23.61 11.98
N ALA A 119 -27.57 22.88 11.37
CA ALA A 119 -27.63 21.44 11.38
C ALA A 119 -26.23 20.86 11.11
N ALA A 120 -25.68 20.13 12.09
CA ALA A 120 -24.45 19.41 11.92
C ALA A 120 -24.63 18.42 10.75
N PRO A 121 -23.72 18.41 9.75
CA PRO A 121 -23.75 17.37 8.74
C PRO A 121 -23.60 16.03 9.45
N ALA A 122 -24.40 15.05 9.05
CA ALA A 122 -24.31 13.69 9.56
C ALA A 122 -22.84 13.26 9.51
N ALA A 123 -22.26 12.97 10.68
CA ALA A 123 -20.90 12.48 10.78
C ALA A 123 -20.85 11.15 10.01
N GLU A 124 -20.34 11.20 8.79
CA GLU A 124 -20.06 9.99 8.02
C GLU A 124 -19.15 9.13 8.88
N THR A 125 -19.58 7.90 9.13
CA THR A 125 -18.74 6.92 9.81
C THR A 125 -17.54 6.68 8.89
N ILE A 126 -16.42 7.36 9.14
CA ILE A 126 -15.18 7.16 8.39
C ILE A 126 -14.78 5.71 8.64
N LYS A 127 -14.96 4.86 7.63
CA LYS A 127 -14.48 3.49 7.72
C LYS A 127 -12.97 3.55 7.93
N PRO A 128 -12.43 2.86 8.95
CA PRO A 128 -10.99 2.86 9.20
C PRO A 128 -10.25 2.04 8.14
N TRP A 129 -10.93 1.42 7.18
CA TRP A 129 -10.34 0.65 6.11
C TRP A 129 -10.94 1.02 4.76
N SER A 130 -10.17 0.78 3.70
CA SER A 130 -10.66 0.75 2.33
C SER A 130 -10.06 -0.45 1.60
N LEU A 131 -10.87 -1.12 0.78
CA LEU A 131 -10.41 -2.21 -0.07
C LEU A 131 -10.77 -1.89 -1.52
N GLN A 132 -9.79 -2.03 -2.41
CA GLN A 132 -9.97 -1.87 -3.84
C GLN A 132 -9.49 -3.11 -4.58
N LEU A 133 -10.31 -3.59 -5.51
CA LEU A 133 -10.01 -4.73 -6.36
C LEU A 133 -10.18 -4.28 -7.80
N ASP A 134 -9.14 -4.37 -8.63
CA ASP A 134 -9.20 -4.07 -10.06
C ASP A 134 -8.82 -5.32 -10.87
N LEU A 135 -9.71 -5.71 -11.78
CA LEU A 135 -9.43 -6.73 -12.79
C LEU A 135 -9.22 -6.03 -14.13
N SER A 136 -8.05 -6.19 -14.73
CA SER A 136 -7.72 -5.58 -16.01
C SER A 136 -7.41 -6.63 -17.07
N ALA A 137 -7.77 -6.29 -18.31
CA ALA A 137 -7.37 -7.04 -19.49
C ALA A 137 -6.76 -6.07 -20.50
N ALA A 138 -5.66 -6.50 -21.12
CA ALA A 138 -5.01 -5.73 -22.17
C ALA A 138 -4.60 -6.64 -23.33
N THR A 139 -4.67 -6.10 -24.54
CA THR A 139 -4.16 -6.75 -25.74
C THR A 139 -3.06 -5.88 -26.34
N ARG A 140 -1.94 -6.51 -26.72
CA ARG A 140 -0.89 -5.83 -27.47
C ARG A 140 -0.94 -6.31 -28.91
N ALA A 141 -1.17 -5.39 -29.83
CA ALA A 141 -1.08 -5.64 -31.27
C ALA A 141 0.32 -5.25 -31.75
N GLY A 142 1.12 -6.23 -32.17
CA GLY A 142 2.43 -6.05 -32.79
C GLY A 142 2.65 -7.12 -33.87
N LYS A 143 3.91 -7.53 -34.11
CA LYS A 143 4.20 -8.70 -34.97
C LYS A 143 3.58 -9.99 -34.44
N GLU A 144 3.39 -10.07 -33.13
CA GLU A 144 2.76 -11.20 -32.44
C GLU A 144 1.65 -10.69 -31.51
N GLN A 145 0.61 -11.50 -31.30
CA GLN A 145 -0.48 -11.16 -30.40
C GLN A 145 -0.11 -11.53 -28.96
N ALA A 146 -0.13 -10.55 -28.06
CA ALA A 146 0.00 -10.78 -26.63
C ALA A 146 -1.31 -10.44 -25.90
N LYS A 147 -1.71 -11.30 -24.98
CA LYS A 147 -2.85 -11.10 -24.08
C LYS A 147 -2.35 -11.04 -22.66
N ASN A 148 -2.70 -9.97 -21.94
CA ASN A 148 -2.36 -9.77 -20.55
C ASN A 148 -3.64 -9.70 -19.70
N TYR A 149 -3.63 -10.39 -18.58
CA TYR A 149 -4.65 -10.34 -17.55
C TYR A 149 -3.97 -9.96 -16.24
N SER A 150 -4.47 -8.94 -15.56
CA SER A 150 -3.92 -8.49 -14.29
C SER A 150 -5.00 -8.35 -13.23
N LEU A 151 -4.65 -8.70 -11.99
CA LEU A 151 -5.45 -8.47 -10.80
C LEU A 151 -4.65 -7.59 -9.84
N THR A 152 -5.25 -6.49 -9.41
CA THR A 152 -4.68 -5.60 -8.40
C THR A 152 -5.61 -5.56 -7.19
N GLU A 153 -5.05 -5.79 -6.01
CA GLU A 153 -5.71 -5.62 -4.73
C GLU A 153 -4.98 -4.55 -3.94
N ARG A 154 -5.72 -3.58 -3.41
CA ARG A 154 -5.19 -2.53 -2.55
C ARG A 154 -6.01 -2.45 -1.27
N PHE A 155 -5.37 -2.68 -0.16
CA PHE A 155 -5.97 -2.54 1.16
C PHE A 155 -5.28 -1.43 1.93
N GLU A 156 -6.07 -0.51 2.48
CA GLU A 156 -5.59 0.52 3.37
C GLU A 156 -6.34 0.41 4.70
N TYR A 157 -5.61 0.49 5.81
CA TYR A 157 -6.17 0.57 7.16
C TYR A 157 -5.56 1.75 7.91
N ARG A 158 -6.41 2.61 8.46
CA ARG A 158 -6.02 3.83 9.16
C ARG A 158 -6.61 3.86 10.55
N VAL A 159 -5.73 3.96 11.55
CA VAL A 159 -6.12 4.08 12.96
C VAL A 159 -5.18 5.05 13.67
N GLY A 160 -5.75 6.12 14.24
CA GLY A 160 -4.97 7.22 14.81
C GLY A 160 -3.95 7.77 13.81
N ASP A 161 -2.68 7.80 14.22
CA ASP A 161 -1.56 8.31 13.42
C ASP A 161 -0.92 7.24 12.51
N TRP A 162 -1.50 6.04 12.42
CA TRP A 162 -0.95 4.95 11.62
C TRP A 162 -1.80 4.71 10.37
N ARG A 163 -1.13 4.52 9.22
CA ARG A 163 -1.74 4.02 7.98
C ARG A 163 -0.97 2.80 7.51
N SER A 164 -1.61 1.65 7.53
CA SER A 164 -1.10 0.41 6.94
C SER A 164 -1.62 0.31 5.51
N GLN A 165 -0.73 -0.02 4.59
CA GLN A 165 -1.05 -0.22 3.17
C GLN A 165 -0.58 -1.61 2.78
N PHE A 166 -1.35 -2.27 1.93
CA PHE A 166 -1.00 -3.55 1.36
C PHE A 166 -1.48 -3.60 -0.08
N ASP A 167 -0.53 -3.59 -1.01
CA ASP A 167 -0.81 -3.74 -2.44
C ASP A 167 -0.34 -5.11 -2.91
N ALA A 168 -1.23 -5.86 -3.57
CA ALA A 168 -0.91 -7.11 -4.23
C ALA A 168 -1.22 -6.99 -5.73
N HIS A 169 -0.26 -7.38 -6.57
CA HIS A 169 -0.41 -7.40 -8.01
C HIS A 169 -0.13 -8.79 -8.57
N TYR A 170 -0.97 -9.24 -9.49
CA TYR A 170 -0.79 -10.47 -10.22
C TYR A 170 -0.90 -10.17 -11.72
N ASP A 171 0.15 -10.48 -12.48
CA ASP A 171 0.17 -10.35 -13.95
C ASP A 171 0.35 -11.72 -14.60
N TYR A 172 -0.50 -12.00 -15.59
CA TYR A 172 -0.43 -13.19 -16.43
C TYR A 172 -0.46 -12.81 -17.91
N GLU A 173 0.68 -12.97 -18.59
CA GLU A 173 0.82 -12.68 -20.02
C GLU A 173 1.07 -13.95 -20.83
N THR A 174 0.36 -14.06 -21.95
CA THR A 174 0.60 -15.08 -22.97
C THR A 174 0.97 -14.41 -24.29
N LYS A 175 1.94 -14.99 -25.00
CA LYS A 175 2.39 -14.61 -26.34
C LYS A 175 2.34 -15.85 -27.22
N GLU A 176 1.54 -15.81 -28.29
CA GLU A 176 1.31 -16.97 -29.17
C GLU A 176 0.90 -18.26 -28.43
N ALA A 177 0.03 -18.13 -27.41
CA ALA A 177 -0.40 -19.20 -26.51
C ALA A 177 0.70 -19.82 -25.62
N ALA A 178 1.97 -19.40 -25.75
CA ALA A 178 3.02 -19.67 -24.79
C ALA A 178 2.96 -18.66 -23.63
N ARG A 179 3.25 -19.14 -22.42
CA ARG A 179 3.28 -18.30 -21.22
C ARG A 179 4.54 -17.46 -21.23
N LYS A 180 4.41 -16.14 -21.10
CA LYS A 180 5.52 -15.19 -21.13
C LYS A 180 5.78 -14.57 -19.76
N THR A 181 4.72 -14.18 -19.06
CA THR A 181 4.83 -13.53 -17.75
C THR A 181 3.93 -14.24 -16.76
N HIS A 182 4.45 -14.48 -15.56
CA HIS A 182 3.68 -14.93 -14.41
C HIS A 182 4.31 -14.34 -13.17
N LYS A 183 3.82 -13.15 -12.84
CA LYS A 183 4.43 -12.26 -11.86
C LYS A 183 3.45 -12.06 -10.71
N TYR A 184 3.98 -12.11 -9.50
CA TYR A 184 3.28 -11.76 -8.27
C TYR A 184 4.08 -10.70 -7.53
N GLU A 185 3.43 -9.65 -7.08
CA GLU A 185 4.05 -8.57 -6.34
C GLU A 185 3.25 -8.29 -5.08
N LEU A 186 3.96 -8.15 -3.96
CA LEU A 186 3.39 -7.82 -2.65
C LEU A 186 4.16 -6.63 -2.10
N ASN A 187 3.44 -5.56 -1.74
CA ASN A 187 4.03 -4.32 -1.26
C ASN A 187 3.34 -3.87 0.04
N PRO A 188 3.60 -4.54 1.19
CA PRO A 188 3.21 -4.00 2.49
C PRO A 188 3.92 -2.67 2.79
N GLY A 189 3.17 -1.73 3.33
CA GLY A 189 3.64 -0.41 3.75
C GLY A 189 3.05 -0.01 5.10
N LEU A 190 3.81 0.76 5.87
CA LEU A 190 3.39 1.32 7.15
C LEU A 190 3.85 2.77 7.23
N ASP A 191 2.88 3.67 7.41
CA ASP A 191 3.13 5.09 7.62
C ASP A 191 2.81 5.49 9.05
N TYR A 192 3.69 6.29 9.64
CA TYR A 192 3.44 7.00 10.89
C TYR A 192 3.35 8.50 10.64
N PHE A 193 2.22 9.12 10.97
CA PHE A 193 1.96 10.55 10.77
C PHE A 193 2.44 11.34 11.99
N TYR A 194 3.42 12.22 11.81
CA TYR A 194 3.81 13.21 12.82
C TYR A 194 2.89 14.42 12.80
N SER A 195 2.28 14.70 11.64
CA SER A 195 1.24 15.69 11.43
C SER A 195 0.32 15.20 10.31
N PRO A 196 -0.82 15.87 10.05
CA PRO A 196 -1.70 15.48 8.93
C PRO A 196 -1.00 15.43 7.56
N GLN A 197 0.06 16.22 7.39
CA GLN A 197 0.81 16.33 6.13
C GLN A 197 2.13 15.55 6.16
N LEU A 198 2.83 15.51 7.29
CA LEU A 198 4.15 14.89 7.38
C LEU A 198 4.06 13.49 7.99
N PHE A 199 4.56 12.50 7.27
CA PHE A 199 4.62 11.11 7.74
C PHE A 199 5.98 10.49 7.45
N TRP A 200 6.27 9.38 8.12
CA TRP A 200 7.40 8.52 7.82
C TRP A 200 6.90 7.19 7.31
N ARG A 201 7.40 6.76 6.16
CA ARG A 201 7.03 5.50 5.51
C ARG A 201 8.10 4.45 5.74
N VAL A 202 7.66 3.23 6.00
CA VAL A 202 8.43 2.00 5.82
C VAL A 202 7.67 1.16 4.81
N ASN A 203 8.35 0.67 3.79
CA ASN A 203 7.78 -0.15 2.74
C ASN A 203 8.68 -1.36 2.48
N ALA A 204 8.08 -2.50 2.22
CA ALA A 204 8.79 -3.69 1.76
C ALA A 204 8.12 -4.20 0.49
N GLY A 205 8.93 -4.41 -0.55
CA GLY A 205 8.50 -4.98 -1.82
C GLY A 205 8.98 -6.43 -1.94
N ASN A 206 8.13 -7.30 -2.48
CA ASN A 206 8.50 -8.65 -2.89
C ASN A 206 7.85 -8.96 -4.23
N SER A 207 8.68 -9.11 -5.26
CA SER A 207 8.26 -9.42 -6.63
C SER A 207 8.82 -10.79 -7.02
N TYR A 208 7.98 -11.66 -7.58
CA TYR A 208 8.38 -12.98 -8.04
C TYR A 208 7.83 -13.26 -9.43
N ASN A 209 8.73 -13.46 -10.42
CA ASN A 209 8.41 -13.82 -11.79
C ASN A 209 8.89 -15.24 -12.10
N TYR A 210 7.96 -16.16 -12.32
CA TYR A 210 8.31 -17.57 -12.54
C TYR A 210 9.12 -17.82 -13.82
N LEU A 211 9.03 -16.93 -14.81
CA LEU A 211 9.57 -17.15 -16.15
C LEU A 211 10.75 -16.24 -16.50
N ALA A 212 11.00 -15.19 -15.72
CA ALA A 212 12.14 -14.31 -15.95
C ALA A 212 13.43 -14.87 -15.33
N SER A 213 14.57 -14.42 -15.88
CA SER A 213 15.89 -14.72 -15.31
C SER A 213 16.07 -14.00 -13.97
N ASP A 214 15.64 -12.75 -13.83
CA ASP A 214 15.53 -11.99 -12.58
C ASP A 214 14.25 -12.39 -11.82
N TYR A 215 14.21 -13.64 -11.41
CA TYR A 215 12.96 -14.27 -10.98
C TYR A 215 12.41 -13.76 -9.64
N LYS A 216 13.23 -13.13 -8.79
CA LYS A 216 12.78 -12.63 -7.49
C LYS A 216 13.50 -11.33 -7.13
N ASN A 217 12.74 -10.32 -6.71
CA ASN A 217 13.26 -9.07 -6.18
C ASN A 217 12.64 -8.82 -4.80
N VAL A 218 13.47 -8.49 -3.82
CA VAL A 218 13.01 -8.09 -2.48
C VAL A 218 13.66 -6.77 -2.13
N ASP A 219 12.86 -5.80 -1.70
CA ASP A 219 13.36 -4.51 -1.29
C ASP A 219 12.74 -4.05 0.01
N ILE A 220 13.49 -3.26 0.76
CA ILE A 220 13.03 -2.60 1.97
C ILE A 220 13.50 -1.15 1.92
N ASN A 221 12.54 -0.24 2.02
CA ASN A 221 12.80 1.18 1.89
C ASN A 221 12.10 1.93 3.02
N SER A 222 12.68 3.07 3.39
CA SER A 222 12.10 3.95 4.39
C SER A 222 12.46 5.40 4.13
N GLY A 223 11.59 6.31 4.54
CA GLY A 223 11.88 7.73 4.46
C GLY A 223 10.66 8.62 4.69
N PRO A 224 10.86 9.95 4.62
CA PRO A 224 9.83 10.92 4.86
C PRO A 224 8.85 11.02 3.68
N GLY A 225 7.57 11.16 4.01
CA GLY A 225 6.49 11.46 3.09
C GLY A 225 5.79 12.76 3.46
N TYR A 226 5.34 13.47 2.45
CA TYR A 226 4.61 14.72 2.58
C TYR A 226 3.33 14.66 1.74
N ALA A 227 2.19 14.73 2.41
CA ALA A 227 0.89 14.81 1.79
C ALA A 227 0.57 16.27 1.45
N VAL A 228 0.97 16.66 0.25
CA VAL A 228 0.89 18.02 -0.28
C VAL A 228 -0.57 18.49 -0.31
N TRP A 229 -1.45 17.63 -0.82
CA TRP A 229 -2.89 17.86 -0.86
C TRP A 229 -3.62 16.65 -0.28
N GLN A 230 -4.50 16.88 0.68
CA GLN A 230 -5.41 15.87 1.23
C GLN A 230 -6.85 16.37 1.39
N GLN A 231 -7.10 17.67 1.16
CA GLN A 231 -8.40 18.28 1.41
C GLN A 231 -9.16 18.47 0.09
N GLY A 232 -10.41 17.99 0.07
CA GLY A 232 -11.33 18.17 -1.05
C GLY A 232 -11.15 17.13 -2.18
N PRO A 233 -11.27 17.53 -3.46
CA PRO A 233 -11.24 16.59 -4.59
C PRO A 233 -9.84 16.07 -4.94
N THR A 234 -8.78 16.69 -4.43
CA THR A 234 -7.39 16.41 -4.84
C THR A 234 -6.59 15.78 -3.71
N ARG A 235 -5.89 14.70 -4.03
CA ARG A 235 -4.87 14.08 -3.20
C ARG A 235 -3.52 14.08 -3.92
N LEU A 236 -2.46 14.42 -3.21
CA LEU A 236 -1.08 14.22 -3.65
C LEU A 236 -0.22 13.86 -2.45
N ASP A 237 0.32 12.65 -2.45
CA ASP A 237 1.37 12.22 -1.54
C ASP A 237 2.70 12.14 -2.31
N LEU A 238 3.75 12.76 -1.78
CA LEU A 238 5.13 12.62 -2.25
C LEU A 238 5.95 11.93 -1.18
N VAL A 239 6.76 10.94 -1.55
CA VAL A 239 7.58 10.18 -0.60
C VAL A 239 9.00 10.04 -1.11
N LEU A 240 9.96 10.46 -0.28
CA LEU A 240 11.37 10.18 -0.50
C LEU A 240 11.72 8.91 0.27
N LEU A 241 12.31 7.94 -0.40
CA LEU A 241 12.64 6.64 0.16
C LEU A 241 14.11 6.34 -0.07
N VAL A 242 14.76 5.75 0.92
CA VAL A 242 16.08 5.13 0.77
C VAL A 242 16.01 3.72 1.30
N GLY A 243 16.80 2.82 0.72
CA GLY A 243 16.65 1.43 1.07
C GLY A 243 17.67 0.51 0.44
N ARG A 244 17.31 -0.76 0.40
CA ARG A 244 18.10 -1.83 -0.20
C ARG A 244 17.21 -2.76 -0.99
N LYS A 245 17.62 -3.05 -2.22
CA LYS A 245 17.02 -4.02 -3.14
C LYS A 245 17.94 -5.24 -3.27
N GLN A 246 17.38 -6.43 -3.26
CA GLN A 246 18.04 -7.70 -3.50
C GLN A 246 17.42 -8.36 -4.72
N ALA A 247 18.19 -8.49 -5.80
CA ALA A 247 17.78 -9.15 -7.03
C ALA A 247 18.37 -10.56 -7.11
N TYR A 248 17.48 -11.54 -7.20
CA TYR A 248 17.80 -12.95 -7.33
C TYR A 248 17.64 -13.37 -8.79
N PHE A 249 18.67 -14.05 -9.29
CA PHE A 249 18.77 -14.47 -10.67
C PHE A 249 18.83 -15.98 -10.73
N ARG A 250 18.25 -16.56 -11.78
CA ARG A 250 18.42 -17.98 -12.05
C ARG A 250 19.85 -18.22 -12.53
N GLU A 251 20.45 -19.30 -12.07
CA GLU A 251 21.70 -19.80 -12.62
C GLU A 251 21.43 -20.33 -14.04
N ASP A 252 21.50 -19.46 -15.03
CA ASP A 252 21.55 -19.83 -16.43
C ASP A 252 23.00 -19.85 -16.95
N GLU A 253 23.22 -20.49 -18.10
CA GLU A 253 24.57 -20.60 -18.68
C GLU A 253 25.18 -19.23 -19.05
N THR A 254 24.37 -18.19 -19.23
CA THR A 254 24.79 -16.83 -19.59
C THR A 254 25.45 -16.14 -18.40
N PHE A 255 24.85 -16.21 -17.21
CA PHE A 255 25.38 -15.59 -16.00
C PHE A 255 26.65 -16.29 -15.48
N ARG A 256 26.85 -17.58 -15.80
CA ARG A 256 28.08 -18.32 -15.46
C ARG A 256 29.33 -17.75 -16.15
N LEU A 257 29.16 -17.01 -17.24
CA LEU A 257 30.26 -16.40 -18.01
C LEU A 257 30.69 -15.05 -17.45
N LEU A 258 29.93 -14.47 -16.50
CA LEU A 258 30.25 -13.19 -15.90
C LEU A 258 31.20 -13.40 -14.71
N PRO A 259 32.45 -12.93 -14.77
CA PRO A 259 33.34 -12.97 -13.62
C PRO A 259 32.73 -12.17 -12.46
N ASP A 260 32.90 -12.69 -11.24
CA ASP A 260 32.41 -12.10 -9.98
C ASP A 260 30.88 -12.01 -9.84
N PHE A 261 30.11 -12.66 -10.72
CA PHE A 261 28.67 -12.77 -10.54
C PHE A 261 28.32 -13.74 -9.40
N ALA A 262 27.64 -13.21 -8.38
CA ALA A 262 27.02 -14.00 -7.32
C ALA A 262 25.58 -13.53 -7.12
N SER A 263 24.64 -14.47 -7.10
CA SER A 263 23.25 -14.18 -6.74
C SER A 263 23.03 -14.40 -5.23
N PRO A 264 22.33 -13.50 -4.52
CA PRO A 264 21.67 -12.29 -5.00
C PRO A 264 22.59 -11.08 -5.16
N LEU A 265 22.23 -10.19 -6.08
CA LEU A 265 22.84 -8.86 -6.21
C LEU A 265 22.14 -7.87 -5.28
N GLY A 266 22.92 -7.19 -4.44
CA GLY A 266 22.42 -6.19 -3.52
C GLY A 266 22.67 -4.76 -4.02
N TYR A 267 21.63 -3.94 -4.00
CA TYR A 267 21.68 -2.54 -4.41
C TYR A 267 21.19 -1.63 -3.29
N ASN A 268 21.91 -0.57 -3.00
CA ASN A 268 21.40 0.55 -2.21
C ASN A 268 20.56 1.44 -3.12
N THR A 269 19.44 1.94 -2.62
CA THR A 269 18.44 2.65 -3.42
C THR A 269 18.12 4.01 -2.82
N ALA A 270 17.83 4.96 -3.69
CA ALA A 270 17.08 6.18 -3.37
C ALA A 270 15.92 6.30 -4.35
N SER A 271 14.74 6.69 -3.89
CA SER A 271 13.60 6.89 -4.77
C SER A 271 12.70 8.04 -4.36
N LEU A 272 11.99 8.56 -5.36
CA LEU A 272 10.89 9.51 -5.21
C LEU A 272 9.62 8.83 -5.73
N ALA A 273 8.69 8.56 -4.82
CA ALA A 273 7.37 8.05 -5.14
C ALA A 273 6.33 9.17 -5.10
N TRP A 274 5.34 9.11 -5.98
CA TRP A 274 4.17 10.00 -5.97
C TRP A 274 2.88 9.20 -6.12
N ASP A 275 1.83 9.66 -5.44
CA ASP A 275 0.46 9.16 -5.55
C ASP A 275 -0.47 10.39 -5.65
N PHE A 276 -0.98 10.63 -6.85
CA PHE A 276 -1.86 11.73 -7.19
C PHE A 276 -3.24 11.20 -7.59
N SER A 277 -4.29 11.81 -7.06
CA SER A 277 -5.65 11.65 -7.58
C SER A 277 -6.43 12.96 -7.53
N HIS A 278 -7.30 13.18 -8.50
CA HIS A 278 -8.20 14.31 -8.54
C HIS A 278 -9.57 13.89 -9.05
N LYS A 279 -10.58 14.00 -8.19
CA LYS A 279 -11.99 13.73 -8.51
C LYS A 279 -12.71 15.03 -8.85
N TRP A 280 -13.14 15.21 -10.09
CA TRP A 280 -13.82 16.44 -10.49
C TRP A 280 -15.16 16.61 -9.75
N PRO A 281 -15.38 17.74 -9.04
CA PRO A 281 -16.61 17.98 -8.29
C PRO A 281 -17.86 17.89 -9.16
N GLY A 282 -18.90 17.21 -8.66
CA GLY A 282 -20.15 17.02 -9.41
C GLY A 282 -20.08 16.01 -10.56
N THR A 283 -18.95 15.33 -10.73
CA THR A 283 -18.77 14.29 -11.75
C THR A 283 -18.41 12.94 -11.13
N LEU A 284 -18.54 11.88 -11.92
CA LEU A 284 -18.11 10.53 -11.59
C LEU A 284 -16.69 10.24 -12.08
N LEU A 285 -15.97 11.27 -12.56
CA LEU A 285 -14.67 11.14 -13.17
C LEU A 285 -13.57 11.47 -12.16
N GLU A 286 -12.51 10.68 -12.17
CA GLU A 286 -11.29 10.88 -11.40
C GLU A 286 -10.08 10.62 -12.29
N VAL A 287 -9.10 11.53 -12.27
CA VAL A 287 -7.78 11.30 -12.87
C VAL A 287 -6.82 10.89 -11.77
N TYR A 288 -5.92 9.96 -12.07
CA TYR A 288 -4.88 9.54 -11.14
C TYR A 288 -3.55 9.37 -11.84
N SER A 289 -2.48 9.54 -11.07
CA SER A 289 -1.11 9.26 -11.48
C SER A 289 -0.34 8.73 -10.28
N GLU A 290 0.24 7.56 -10.42
CA GLU A 290 1.12 6.96 -9.43
C GLU A 290 2.46 6.62 -10.09
N GLY A 291 3.54 6.71 -9.34
CA GLY A 291 4.83 6.31 -9.88
C GLY A 291 5.95 6.36 -8.87
N ASN A 292 7.08 5.79 -9.28
CA ASN A 292 8.29 5.71 -8.51
C ASN A 292 9.49 5.92 -9.44
N TRP A 293 10.26 6.96 -9.17
CA TRP A 293 11.57 7.17 -9.76
C TRP A 293 12.63 6.68 -8.78
N LEU A 294 13.28 5.57 -9.12
CA LEU A 294 14.33 4.92 -8.35
C LEU A 294 15.70 5.18 -9.00
N GLU A 295 16.69 5.46 -8.17
CA GLU A 295 18.11 5.52 -8.51
C GLU A 295 18.87 4.46 -7.70
N LEU A 296 19.77 3.75 -8.35
CA LEU A 296 20.59 2.71 -7.73
C LEU A 296 21.93 3.34 -7.34
N LEU A 297 22.15 3.48 -6.04
CA LEU A 297 23.32 4.17 -5.46
C LEU A 297 24.58 3.31 -5.41
N SER A 298 24.48 2.04 -5.79
CA SER A 298 25.59 1.08 -5.77
C SER A 298 25.55 0.17 -6.99
N GLN A 299 26.72 -0.09 -7.58
CA GLN A 299 26.89 -1.00 -8.71
C GLN A 299 27.64 -2.26 -8.27
N PRO A 300 26.95 -3.35 -7.90
CA PRO A 300 27.61 -4.58 -7.46
C PRO A 300 28.38 -5.29 -8.57
N LEU A 301 28.07 -5.01 -9.85
CA LEU A 301 28.79 -5.50 -11.02
C LEU A 301 29.50 -4.34 -11.71
N SER A 302 30.81 -4.44 -11.91
CA SER A 302 31.61 -3.38 -12.55
C SER A 302 31.35 -3.23 -14.06
N ILE A 303 30.80 -4.27 -14.68
CA ILE A 303 30.48 -4.34 -16.10
C ILE A 303 29.10 -3.74 -16.44
N PHE A 304 28.26 -3.49 -15.44
CA PHE A 304 26.92 -2.93 -15.64
C PHE A 304 26.76 -1.67 -14.79
N ASP A 305 26.30 -0.60 -15.41
CA ASP A 305 25.89 0.62 -14.73
C ASP A 305 24.36 0.71 -14.82
N PHE A 306 23.68 0.29 -13.74
CA PHE A 306 22.25 0.43 -13.60
C PHE A 306 21.96 1.81 -13.03
N ALA A 307 21.61 2.77 -13.87
CA ALA A 307 21.48 4.15 -13.41
C ALA A 307 20.13 4.37 -12.71
N ARG A 308 19.03 4.05 -13.38
CA ARG A 308 17.68 4.51 -13.00
C ARG A 308 16.59 3.53 -13.39
N GLU A 309 15.56 3.46 -12.57
CA GLU A 309 14.28 2.79 -12.89
C GLU A 309 13.14 3.80 -12.70
N LEU A 310 12.28 3.94 -13.70
CA LEU A 310 11.08 4.77 -13.66
C LEU A 310 9.87 3.91 -13.95
N ASN A 311 8.99 3.78 -12.97
CA ASN A 311 7.70 3.11 -13.12
C ASN A 311 6.61 4.16 -12.92
N MET A 312 5.68 4.24 -13.86
CA MET A 312 4.61 5.24 -13.86
C MET A 312 3.32 4.62 -14.38
N GLU A 313 2.22 4.90 -13.71
CA GLU A 313 0.88 4.63 -14.19
C GLU A 313 0.05 5.91 -14.11
N THR A 314 -0.59 6.28 -15.21
CA THR A 314 -1.51 7.42 -15.25
C THR A 314 -2.80 7.01 -15.93
N GLY A 315 -3.93 7.40 -15.38
CA GLY A 315 -5.21 6.93 -15.87
C GLY A 315 -6.41 7.76 -15.47
N LEU A 316 -7.55 7.31 -15.97
CA LEU A 316 -8.87 7.86 -15.70
C LEU A 316 -9.72 6.75 -15.08
N ARG A 317 -10.49 7.10 -14.05
CA ARG A 317 -11.49 6.27 -13.39
C ARG A 317 -12.85 6.93 -13.59
N TYR A 318 -13.83 6.14 -14.00
CA TYR A 318 -15.22 6.53 -14.11
C TYR A 318 -16.06 5.65 -13.18
N ALA A 319 -16.66 6.24 -12.16
CA ALA A 319 -17.54 5.53 -11.24
C ALA A 319 -18.85 5.18 -11.97
N LEU A 320 -19.20 3.90 -12.00
CA LEU A 320 -20.50 3.41 -12.48
C LEU A 320 -21.53 3.43 -11.35
N THR A 321 -21.07 3.10 -10.14
CA THR A 321 -21.84 3.12 -8.89
C THR A 321 -20.92 3.61 -7.76
N ASP A 322 -21.42 3.65 -6.52
CA ASP A 322 -20.61 4.00 -5.35
C ASP A 322 -19.45 3.02 -5.10
N GLN A 323 -19.54 1.81 -5.65
CA GLN A 323 -18.56 0.73 -5.45
C GLN A 323 -17.86 0.34 -6.74
N ILE A 324 -18.54 0.35 -7.89
CA ILE A 324 -18.01 -0.18 -9.15
C ILE A 324 -17.50 0.97 -10.02
N ARG A 325 -16.32 0.81 -10.59
CA ARG A 325 -15.70 1.75 -11.53
C ARG A 325 -15.18 1.03 -12.77
N ILE A 326 -15.08 1.77 -13.87
CA ILE A 326 -14.24 1.40 -15.01
C ILE A 326 -13.04 2.34 -15.02
N SER A 327 -11.87 1.80 -15.37
CA SER A 327 -10.67 2.61 -15.52
C SER A 327 -9.97 2.32 -16.83
N TRP A 328 -9.39 3.38 -17.40
CA TRP A 328 -8.38 3.27 -18.44
C TRP A 328 -7.07 3.77 -17.85
N SER A 329 -5.97 3.09 -18.13
CA SER A 329 -4.66 3.51 -17.68
C SER A 329 -3.58 3.27 -18.72
N TRP A 330 -2.56 4.10 -18.64
CA TRP A 330 -1.32 3.97 -19.37
C TRP A 330 -0.20 3.74 -18.37
N GLN A 331 0.46 2.60 -18.51
CA GLN A 331 1.63 2.23 -17.73
C GLN A 331 2.89 2.41 -18.58
N TYR A 332 3.92 2.99 -17.98
CA TYR A 332 5.21 3.26 -18.59
C TYR A 332 6.32 2.84 -17.63
N ASP A 333 7.14 1.90 -18.09
CA ASP A 333 8.27 1.35 -17.36
C ASP A 333 9.54 1.64 -18.15
N ARG A 334 10.57 2.19 -17.49
CA ARG A 334 11.88 2.43 -18.10
C ARG A 334 12.99 2.03 -17.14
N THR A 335 13.94 1.26 -17.64
CA THR A 335 15.18 0.90 -16.93
C THR A 335 16.36 1.32 -17.77
N GLU A 336 17.23 2.14 -17.21
CA GLU A 336 18.46 2.56 -17.87
C GLU A 336 19.62 1.70 -17.39
N LEU A 337 20.24 1.02 -18.36
CA LEU A 337 21.32 0.07 -18.13
C LEU A 337 22.40 0.31 -19.17
N THR A 338 23.64 0.49 -18.71
CA THR A 338 24.79 0.62 -19.60
C THR A 338 25.76 -0.52 -19.38
N LEU A 339 26.18 -1.17 -20.47
CA LEU A 339 27.25 -2.16 -20.47
C LEU A 339 28.61 -1.46 -20.58
N LEU A 340 29.49 -1.77 -19.63
CA LEU A 340 30.85 -1.26 -19.48
C LEU A 340 31.86 -2.40 -19.66
N LEU A 341 32.24 -2.68 -20.90
CA LEU A 341 33.29 -3.66 -21.20
C LEU A 341 34.66 -2.96 -21.36
N PRO A 342 35.76 -3.53 -20.84
CA PRO A 342 37.09 -2.97 -21.03
C PRO A 342 37.42 -2.83 -22.52
N LYS A 343 37.89 -1.65 -22.93
CA LYS A 343 38.31 -1.33 -24.31
C LYS A 343 37.18 -1.41 -25.37
N MET A 344 35.92 -1.45 -24.95
CA MET A 344 34.77 -1.33 -25.84
C MET A 344 34.01 -0.03 -25.57
N PRO A 345 33.35 0.56 -26.58
CA PRO A 345 32.48 1.71 -26.36
C PRO A 345 31.32 1.33 -25.42
N ARG A 346 30.90 2.29 -24.60
CA ARG A 346 29.72 2.15 -23.74
C ARG A 346 28.51 1.82 -24.60
N THR A 347 27.82 0.75 -24.26
CA THR A 347 26.63 0.30 -25.00
C THR A 347 25.41 0.41 -24.09
N SER A 348 24.44 1.21 -24.49
CA SER A 348 23.15 1.29 -23.77
C SER A 348 22.33 0.04 -24.05
N LEU A 349 21.78 -0.51 -22.98
CA LEU A 349 20.84 -1.62 -22.95
C LEU A 349 19.51 -1.14 -22.33
N ASP A 350 19.17 0.13 -22.52
CA ASP A 350 17.95 0.73 -21.97
C ASP A 350 16.73 -0.09 -22.36
N LEU A 351 15.95 -0.48 -21.36
CA LEU A 351 14.67 -1.14 -21.55
C LEU A 351 13.55 -0.13 -21.37
N PHE A 352 12.60 -0.17 -22.29
CA PHE A 352 11.37 0.61 -22.19
C PHE A 352 10.18 -0.30 -22.49
N ASP A 353 9.14 -0.20 -21.67
CA ASP A 353 7.84 -0.79 -21.96
C ASP A 353 6.74 0.23 -21.74
N SER A 354 5.71 0.14 -22.58
CA SER A 354 4.50 0.93 -22.41
C SER A 354 3.29 0.10 -22.78
N LYS A 355 2.24 0.20 -21.99
CA LYS A 355 1.01 -0.56 -22.18
C LYS A 355 -0.21 0.24 -21.75
N GLN A 356 -1.30 0.04 -22.47
CA GLN A 356 -2.60 0.58 -22.09
C GLN A 356 -3.45 -0.56 -21.50
N LYS A 357 -4.16 -0.27 -20.43
CA LYS A 357 -5.02 -1.22 -19.74
C LYS A 357 -6.43 -0.66 -19.62
N ILE A 358 -7.41 -1.55 -19.71
CA ILE A 358 -8.79 -1.27 -19.31
C ILE A 358 -9.10 -2.19 -18.14
N SER A 359 -9.63 -1.62 -17.06
CA SER A 359 -10.01 -2.36 -15.85
C SER A 359 -11.46 -2.12 -15.49
N ILE A 360 -12.04 -3.12 -14.86
CA ILE A 360 -13.22 -2.96 -14.02
C ILE A 360 -12.79 -3.16 -12.57
N GLY A 361 -13.17 -2.23 -11.70
CA GLY A 361 -12.77 -2.24 -10.31
C GLY A 361 -13.95 -2.11 -9.36
N ALA A 362 -13.76 -2.62 -8.14
CA ALA A 362 -14.69 -2.45 -7.02
C ALA A 362 -13.96 -1.83 -5.83
N ALA A 363 -14.60 -0.91 -5.12
CA ALA A 363 -14.11 -0.25 -3.92
C ALA A 363 -15.13 -0.41 -2.77
N PHE A 364 -14.66 -0.72 -1.56
CA PHE A 364 -15.49 -1.04 -0.40
C PHE A 364 -15.12 -0.24 0.84
#